data_AF-A0A9P7Z565-F1
#
_entry.id   AF-A0A9P7Z565-F1
#
_cell.length_a   1.000
_cell.length_b   1.000
_cell.length_c   1.000
_cell.angle_alpha   90.00
_cell.angle_beta   90.00
_cell.angle_gamma   90.00
#
_symmetry.space_group_name_H-M   'P 1'
#
loop_
_entity.id
_entity.type
_entity.pdbx_description
1 polymer ?
#
loop_
_entity_poly.entity_id
_entity_poly.type
_entity_poly.pdbx_seq_one_letter_code
_entity_poly.pdbx_strand_id
1 'polypeptide(L)'
;MSYGITTSFKFRTTTATEENVFFYYPYVWTRGQTTPEWNACQQYCAGQRFPAETNARVLVTKYLEDVSVFLFEGAYHGSKADFELSIQPFLDSLALVRGLGTE
;
A
#
# COMPACT_ATOMS: atom_id res chain seq x y z
N MET A 1 -33.72 0.43 10.57
CA MET A 1 -34.59 1.53 10.07
C MET A 1 -33.73 2.50 9.28
N SER A 2 -34.18 2.96 8.11
CA SER A 2 -33.53 4.05 7.37
C SER A 2 -34.22 5.39 7.66
N TYR A 3 -33.47 6.49 7.59
CA TYR A 3 -33.86 7.82 8.10
C TYR A 3 -34.49 8.75 7.04
N GLY A 4 -35.10 8.18 6.00
CA GLY A 4 -35.67 8.93 4.86
C GLY A 4 -34.71 9.11 3.69
N ILE A 5 -35.07 9.98 2.74
CA ILE A 5 -34.33 10.23 1.50
C ILE A 5 -33.48 11.49 1.66
N THR A 6 -32.16 11.35 1.54
CA THR A 6 -31.24 12.50 1.50
C THR A 6 -31.37 13.22 0.15
N THR A 7 -31.67 14.51 0.17
CA THR A 7 -31.84 15.33 -1.04
C THR A 7 -30.66 16.27 -1.31
N SER A 8 -29.81 16.52 -0.32
CA SER A 8 -28.61 17.35 -0.47
C SER A 8 -27.52 17.00 0.55
N PHE A 9 -26.28 17.32 0.20
CA PHE A 9 -25.12 17.21 1.07
C PHE A 9 -24.33 18.52 1.08
N LYS A 10 -23.72 18.83 2.22
CA LYS A 10 -22.73 19.90 2.36
C LYS A 10 -21.46 19.30 2.95
N PHE A 11 -20.34 19.48 2.26
CA PHE A 11 -19.05 18.94 2.66
C PHE A 11 -18.07 20.06 3.00
N ARG A 12 -17.21 19.82 3.99
CA ARG A 12 -16.01 20.63 4.20
C ARG A 12 -14.92 20.07 3.28
N THR A 13 -14.29 20.93 2.48
CA THR A 13 -13.19 20.56 1.60
C THR A 13 -11.83 20.79 2.28
N THR A 14 -10.80 20.17 1.72
CA THR A 14 -9.39 20.43 2.03
C THR A 14 -8.71 21.01 0.79
N THR A 15 -7.56 21.67 0.97
CA THR A 15 -6.73 22.10 -0.17
C THR A 15 -6.21 20.87 -0.89
N ALA A 16 -6.30 20.86 -2.22
CA ALA A 16 -5.68 19.82 -3.03
C ALA A 16 -4.16 19.99 -3.02
N THR A 17 -3.42 18.88 -2.90
CA THR A 17 -1.98 18.87 -3.01
C THR A 17 -1.54 19.26 -4.43
N GLU A 18 -0.45 20.01 -4.55
CA GLU A 18 0.11 20.42 -5.85
C GLU A 18 0.66 19.23 -6.64
N GLU A 19 1.16 18.21 -5.93
CA GLU A 19 1.77 17.01 -6.51
C GLU A 19 1.23 15.75 -5.84
N ASN A 20 1.17 14.67 -6.64
CA ASN A 20 0.87 13.33 -6.17
C ASN A 20 1.82 12.34 -6.85
N VAL A 21 2.32 11.38 -6.08
CA VAL A 21 3.19 10.31 -6.60
C VAL A 21 2.42 8.99 -6.55
N PHE A 22 2.14 8.42 -7.72
CA PHE A 22 1.61 7.06 -7.81
C PHE A 22 2.74 6.05 -7.75
N PHE A 23 2.57 4.96 -6.98
CA PHE A 23 3.57 3.91 -6.85
C PHE A 23 2.96 2.52 -7.03
N TYR A 24 3.80 1.59 -7.48
CA TYR A 24 3.45 0.20 -7.78
C TYR A 24 4.66 -0.70 -7.47
N TYR A 25 4.54 -1.54 -6.45
CA TYR A 25 5.56 -2.52 -6.06
C TYR A 25 4.97 -3.93 -6.14
N PRO A 26 5.19 -4.66 -7.24
CA PRO A 26 4.75 -6.04 -7.38
C PRO A 26 5.69 -6.99 -6.64
N TYR A 27 5.13 -7.88 -5.83
CA TYR A 27 5.82 -9.01 -5.22
C TYR A 27 5.18 -10.31 -5.67
N VAL A 28 6.02 -11.32 -5.88
CA VAL A 28 5.59 -12.66 -6.26
C VAL A 28 5.99 -13.61 -5.15
N TRP A 29 4.98 -14.14 -4.45
CA TRP A 29 5.18 -15.01 -3.29
C TRP A 29 4.58 -16.39 -3.55
N THR A 30 5.34 -17.41 -3.17
CA THR A 30 4.79 -18.77 -3.05
C THR A 30 3.85 -18.87 -1.86
N ARG A 31 3.06 -19.93 -1.79
CA ARG A 31 2.19 -20.22 -0.63
C ARG A 31 2.94 -20.23 0.71
N GLY A 32 4.14 -20.81 0.74
CA GLY A 32 4.98 -20.84 1.95
C GLY A 32 5.50 -19.45 2.36
N GLN A 33 5.63 -18.55 1.38
CA GLN A 33 6.05 -17.16 1.52
C GLN A 33 4.87 -16.18 1.60
N THR A 34 3.64 -16.63 1.87
CA THR A 34 2.53 -15.67 1.97
C THR A 34 2.35 -15.20 3.40
N THR A 35 2.39 -16.12 4.36
CA THR A 35 2.08 -15.82 5.76
C THR A 35 3.18 -15.00 6.46
N PRO A 36 4.48 -15.38 6.45
CA PRO A 36 5.53 -14.58 7.07
C PRO A 36 5.58 -13.15 6.52
N GLU A 37 5.41 -13.02 5.21
CA GLU A 37 5.56 -11.82 4.39
C GLU A 37 4.41 -10.85 4.62
N TRP A 38 3.18 -11.36 4.61
CA TRP A 38 2.00 -10.59 4.97
C TRP A 38 2.05 -10.13 6.43
N ASN A 39 2.57 -10.94 7.34
CA ASN A 39 2.74 -10.55 8.73
C ASN A 39 3.78 -9.44 8.91
N ALA A 40 4.90 -9.47 8.17
CA ALA A 40 5.88 -8.39 8.18
C ALA A 40 5.27 -7.06 7.69
N CYS A 41 4.50 -7.10 6.60
CA CYS A 41 3.75 -5.94 6.10
C CYS A 41 2.76 -5.41 7.16
N GLN A 42 1.97 -6.29 7.77
CA GLN A 42 1.01 -5.89 8.80
C GLN A 42 1.70 -5.25 10.02
N GLN A 43 2.83 -5.81 10.46
CA GLN A 43 3.59 -5.26 11.59
C GLN A 43 4.12 -3.86 11.28
N TYR A 44 4.64 -3.63 10.07
CA TYR A 44 5.05 -2.30 9.63
C TYR A 44 3.89 -1.30 9.67
N CYS A 45 2.74 -1.67 9.08
CA CYS A 45 1.57 -0.80 9.03
C CYS A 45 0.97 -0.54 10.42
N ALA A 46 0.93 -1.56 11.29
CA ALA A 46 0.39 -1.46 12.65
C ALA A 46 1.28 -0.61 13.58
N GLY A 47 2.59 -0.52 13.30
CA GLY A 47 3.55 0.24 14.09
C GLY A 47 3.50 1.77 13.94
N GLN A 48 2.47 2.32 13.29
CA GLN A 48 2.31 3.76 12.98
C GLN A 48 3.44 4.36 12.12
N ARG A 49 4.14 3.53 11.34
CA ARG A 49 5.23 4.00 10.47
C ARG A 49 4.79 4.32 9.04
N PHE A 50 3.53 4.02 8.69
CA PHE A 50 3.00 4.36 7.38
C PHE A 50 2.75 5.87 7.30
N PRO A 51 3.31 6.60 6.31
CA PRO A 51 3.16 8.05 6.22
C PRO A 51 1.69 8.46 6.10
N ALA A 52 1.30 9.53 6.79
CA ALA A 52 -0.09 10.01 6.80
C ALA A 52 -0.53 10.52 5.43
N GLU A 53 0.43 10.94 4.62
CA GLU A 53 0.30 11.43 3.26
C GLU A 53 0.12 10.29 2.25
N THR A 54 0.26 9.03 2.66
CA THR A 54 0.16 7.86 1.77
C THR A 54 -1.21 7.19 1.88
N ASN A 55 -1.88 7.05 0.74
CA ASN A 55 -2.97 6.09 0.56
C ASN A 55 -2.44 4.86 -0.16
N ALA A 56 -2.63 3.68 0.43
CA ALA A 56 -2.13 2.42 -0.14
C ALA A 56 -3.17 1.31 -0.06
N ARG A 57 -3.09 0.37 -1.00
CA ARG A 57 -3.81 -0.90 -0.98
C ARG A 57 -2.89 -2.02 -1.45
N VAL A 58 -3.35 -3.24 -1.20
CA VAL A 58 -2.70 -4.45 -1.72
C VAL A 58 -3.70 -5.18 -2.60
N LEU A 59 -3.38 -5.29 -3.88
CA LEU A 59 -4.10 -6.14 -4.81
C LEU A 59 -3.45 -7.52 -4.78
N VAL A 60 -4.22 -8.54 -4.41
CA VAL A 60 -3.77 -9.93 -4.40
C VAL A 60 -4.44 -10.67 -5.55
N THR A 61 -3.64 -11.27 -6.44
CA THR A 61 -4.14 -12.07 -7.56
C THR A 61 -3.37 -13.38 -7.69
N LYS A 62 -4.06 -14.42 -8.17
CA LYS A 62 -3.43 -15.69 -8.49
C LYS A 62 -2.54 -15.50 -9.73
N TYR A 63 -1.30 -16.00 -9.68
CA TYR A 63 -0.39 -16.01 -10.83
C TYR A 63 -0.21 -17.42 -11.38
N LEU A 64 0.19 -18.37 -10.52
CA LEU A 64 0.27 -19.81 -10.82
C LEU A 64 -0.42 -20.62 -9.72
N GLU A 65 -0.36 -21.95 -9.78
CA GLU A 65 -1.06 -22.84 -8.83
C GLU A 65 -0.69 -22.56 -7.36
N ASP A 66 0.60 -22.38 -7.08
CA ASP A 66 1.15 -22.12 -5.74
C ASP A 66 1.79 -20.74 -5.58
N VAL A 67 1.50 -19.82 -6.50
CA VAL A 67 2.13 -18.49 -6.57
C VAL A 67 1.08 -17.40 -6.73
N SER A 68 1.18 -16.38 -5.89
CA SER A 68 0.33 -15.20 -5.91
C SER A 68 1.15 -13.94 -6.13
N VAL A 69 0.58 -12.99 -6.85
CA VAL A 69 1.10 -11.63 -6.97
C VAL A 69 0.44 -10.77 -5.91
N PHE A 70 1.27 -10.05 -5.15
CA PHE A 70 0.90 -9.02 -4.20
C PHE A 70 1.38 -7.69 -4.78
N LEU A 71 0.47 -6.91 -5.33
CA LEU A 71 0.76 -5.56 -5.83
C LEU A 71 0.44 -4.55 -4.74
N PHE A 72 1.50 -3.96 -4.16
CA PHE A 72 1.37 -2.80 -3.29
C PHE A 72 1.30 -1.55 -4.16
N GLU A 73 0.17 -0.87 -4.11
CA GLU A 73 -0.08 0.29 -4.97
C GLU A 73 -0.80 1.39 -4.21
N GLY A 74 -0.61 2.62 -4.67
CA GLY A 74 -1.17 3.77 -3.97
C GLY A 74 -0.76 5.11 -4.54
N ALA A 75 -1.06 6.13 -3.75
CA ALA A 75 -0.70 7.51 -4.01
C ALA A 75 -0.12 8.15 -2.75
N TYR A 76 0.98 8.88 -2.91
CA TYR A 76 1.54 9.76 -1.90
C TYR A 76 1.19 11.20 -2.23
N HIS A 77 0.65 11.93 -1.26
CA HIS A 77 0.24 13.33 -1.39
C HIS A 77 1.39 14.26 -1.02
N GLY A 78 2.32 14.49 -1.95
CA GLY A 78 3.47 15.36 -1.76
C GLY A 78 4.51 15.23 -2.86
N SER A 79 5.69 15.77 -2.62
CA SER A 79 6.77 15.76 -3.60
C SER A 79 7.38 14.35 -3.78
N LYS A 80 8.00 14.13 -4.93
CA LYS A 80 8.74 12.88 -5.21
C LYS A 80 9.89 12.65 -4.21
N ALA A 81 10.60 13.69 -3.82
CA ALA A 81 11.73 13.57 -2.90
C ALA A 81 11.26 13.11 -1.51
N ASP A 82 10.15 13.66 -1.01
CA ASP A 82 9.58 13.24 0.27
C ASP A 82 9.01 11.82 0.20
N PHE A 83 8.41 11.45 -0.95
CA PHE A 83 7.96 10.08 -1.18
C PHE A 83 9.12 9.07 -1.07
N GLU A 84 10.23 9.31 -1.77
CA GLU A 84 11.38 8.40 -1.76
C GLU A 84 11.94 8.17 -0.35
N LEU A 85 11.99 9.22 0.49
CA LEU A 85 12.41 9.11 1.88
C LEU A 85 11.38 8.35 2.74
N SER A 86 10.10 8.61 2.54
CA SER A 86 9.02 8.09 3.38
C SER A 86 8.67 6.63 3.08
N ILE A 87 8.84 6.18 1.84
CA ILE A 87 8.55 4.79 1.43
C ILE A 87 9.70 3.83 1.76
N GLN A 88 10.93 4.33 1.89
CA GLN A 88 12.11 3.47 2.08
C GLN A 88 11.98 2.51 3.29
N PRO A 89 11.50 2.93 4.48
CA PRO A 89 11.34 2.02 5.61
C PRO A 89 10.35 0.88 5.34
N PHE A 90 9.33 1.12 4.51
CA PHE A 90 8.40 0.09 4.07
C PHE A 90 9.12 -0.91 3.15
N LEU A 91 9.85 -0.41 2.16
CA LEU A 91 10.62 -1.24 1.25
C LEU A 91 11.69 -2.06 1.99
N ASP A 92 12.34 -1.51 3.00
CA ASP A 92 13.32 -2.22 3.84
C ASP A 92 12.66 -3.34 4.65
N SER A 93 11.44 -3.12 5.17
CA SER A 93 10.67 -4.16 5.86
C SER A 93 10.29 -5.33 4.94
N LEU A 94 10.16 -5.04 3.64
CA LEU A 94 9.91 -6.02 2.59
C LEU A 94 11.19 -6.52 1.91
N ALA A 95 12.36 -5.93 2.15
CA ALA A 95 13.64 -6.42 1.61
C ALA A 95 14.06 -7.74 2.29
N LEU A 96 13.54 -8.02 3.48
CA LEU A 96 13.60 -9.33 4.13
C LEU A 96 12.73 -10.39 3.43
N VAL A 97 11.86 -9.94 2.53
CA VAL A 97 10.81 -10.70 1.84
C VAL A 97 11.19 -10.82 0.36
N ARG A 98 12.11 -11.74 0.05
CA ARG A 98 12.55 -11.98 -1.34
C ARG A 98 11.38 -12.53 -2.17
N GLY A 99 10.93 -11.77 -3.17
CA GLY A 99 10.10 -12.33 -4.24
C GLY A 99 10.87 -13.36 -5.07
N LEU A 100 10.16 -14.19 -5.83
CA LEU A 100 10.76 -15.05 -6.86
C LEU A 100 11.39 -14.16 -7.96
N GLY A 101 12.58 -13.59 -7.73
CA GLY A 101 13.30 -12.83 -8.76
C GLY A 101 14.15 -11.63 -8.34
N THR A 102 14.54 -11.47 -7.08
CA THR A 102 15.65 -10.54 -6.77
C THR A 102 16.98 -11.30 -6.85
N GLU A 103 17.59 -11.31 -8.05
CA GLU A 103 19.05 -11.46 -8.18
C GLU A 103 19.77 -10.22 -7.62
#